data_AF-A0A2U0SVU0-F1
#
_entry.id   AF-A0A2U0SVU0-F1
#
_cell.length_a   1.000
_cell.length_b   1.000
_cell.length_c   1.000
_cell.angle_alpha   90.00
_cell.angle_beta   90.00
_cell.angle_gamma   90.00
#
_symmetry.space_group_name_H-M   'P 1'
#
loop_
_entity.id
_entity.type
_entity.pdbx_description
1 polymer ?
#
loop_
_entity_poly.entity_id
_entity_poly.type
_entity_poly.pdbx_seq_one_letter_code
_entity_poly.pdbx_strand_id
1 'polypeptide(L)'
;MYAERGFGERDGNGSIASDLNPAGMRDLGILGGASSYASGLNTHGAVVGTAQRGDGYRRAFVYRPGTGMQEIGTLPGGRISSATAINDAGLVVGASDTEQRRWHAFAWDGKRMLDLGAMIGQGDSYATAVNAAGHVVGSVSIKGFEPMTFVYKEGVMTVRRRDDGLYLTNKITDAGLVVGAIYTAHKFQAFAVPSQAALAPQRSNPLDWLLITILISASGVVLYKLQRNYRMGLLGARTRFM
;
A
#
# COMPACT_ATOMS: atom_id res chain seq x y z
N MET A 1 46.96 -22.22 -20.78
CA MET A 1 46.80 -20.79 -20.45
C MET A 1 45.45 -20.35 -20.99
N TYR A 2 44.47 -20.16 -20.12
CA TYR A 2 43.16 -19.63 -20.51
C TYR A 2 43.27 -18.11 -20.55
N ALA A 3 43.11 -17.53 -21.74
CA ALA A 3 43.00 -16.10 -21.90
C ALA A 3 41.61 -15.66 -21.42
N GLU A 4 41.56 -14.83 -20.38
CA GLU A 4 40.35 -14.13 -19.96
C GLU A 4 39.90 -13.23 -21.12
N ARG A 5 38.78 -13.56 -21.76
CA ARG A 5 38.09 -12.62 -22.66
C ARG A 5 37.46 -11.55 -21.78
N GLY A 6 37.95 -10.32 -21.91
CA GLY A 6 37.42 -9.16 -21.20
C GLY A 6 35.91 -8.99 -21.41
N PHE A 7 35.25 -8.55 -20.34
CA PHE A 7 33.83 -8.19 -20.34
C PHE A 7 33.58 -7.09 -21.40
N GLY A 8 32.64 -7.35 -22.31
CA GLY A 8 32.40 -6.58 -23.53
C GLY A 8 32.02 -5.11 -23.31
N GLU A 9 32.29 -4.30 -24.33
CA GLU A 9 31.98 -2.86 -24.37
C GLU A 9 30.47 -2.61 -24.19
N ARG A 10 30.16 -1.62 -23.35
CA ARG A 10 28.78 -1.17 -23.07
C ARG A 10 28.35 -0.19 -24.15
N ASP A 11 27.10 -0.28 -24.60
CA ASP A 11 26.54 0.73 -25.51
C ASP A 11 26.30 2.07 -24.79
N GLY A 12 25.92 3.11 -25.54
CA GLY A 12 25.67 4.46 -25.00
C GLY A 12 24.56 4.56 -23.96
N ASN A 13 23.83 3.46 -23.71
CA ASN A 13 22.82 3.34 -22.65
C ASN A 13 23.28 2.44 -21.49
N GLY A 14 24.55 1.98 -21.53
CA GLY A 14 25.13 1.12 -20.51
C GLY A 14 24.73 -0.35 -20.62
N SER A 15 23.98 -0.73 -21.66
CA SER A 15 23.57 -2.10 -21.93
C SER A 15 24.78 -2.90 -22.41
N ILE A 16 24.81 -4.20 -22.11
CA ILE A 16 25.76 -5.09 -22.77
C ILE A 16 25.32 -5.24 -24.23
N ALA A 17 26.11 -4.72 -25.17
CA ALA A 17 25.84 -4.90 -26.59
C ALA A 17 25.73 -6.40 -26.87
N SER A 18 24.56 -6.82 -27.39
CA SER A 18 24.09 -8.07 -28.03
C SER A 18 24.86 -9.40 -27.98
N ASP A 19 26.15 -9.43 -27.68
CA ASP A 19 27.04 -10.57 -27.93
C ASP A 19 27.27 -11.45 -26.68
N LEU A 20 26.68 -11.09 -25.54
CA LEU A 20 26.68 -11.88 -24.29
C LEU A 20 25.28 -12.37 -23.90
N ASN A 21 24.44 -12.71 -24.87
CA ASN A 21 23.09 -13.16 -24.61
C ASN A 21 22.96 -14.69 -24.75
N PRO A 22 23.36 -15.51 -23.75
CA PRO A 22 23.10 -16.95 -23.81
C PRO A 22 21.59 -17.18 -23.89
N ALA A 23 21.13 -17.68 -25.03
CA ALA A 23 19.78 -18.19 -25.30
C ALA A 23 18.62 -17.30 -24.80
N GLY A 24 18.26 -16.26 -25.56
CA GLY A 24 16.95 -15.61 -25.46
C GLY A 24 16.71 -14.73 -24.22
N MET A 25 17.73 -14.45 -23.42
CA MET A 25 17.62 -13.43 -22.37
C MET A 25 17.45 -12.03 -22.98
N ARG A 26 16.94 -11.09 -22.20
CA ARG A 26 16.76 -9.70 -22.65
C ARG A 26 17.35 -8.77 -21.61
N ASP A 27 18.33 -7.98 -22.03
CA ASP A 27 18.83 -6.87 -21.23
C ASP A 27 17.72 -5.80 -21.11
N LEU A 28 17.41 -5.40 -19.87
CA LEU A 28 16.43 -4.37 -19.56
C LEU A 28 17.09 -3.01 -19.35
N GLY A 29 18.42 -2.95 -19.32
CA GLY A 29 19.24 -1.75 -19.20
C GLY A 29 19.70 -1.43 -17.78
N ILE A 30 20.43 -0.33 -17.68
CA ILE A 30 20.89 0.31 -16.44
C ILE A 30 20.68 1.82 -16.54
N LEU A 31 20.83 2.57 -15.44
CA LEU A 31 20.75 4.03 -15.43
C LEU A 31 22.13 4.70 -15.53
N GLY A 32 23.03 4.07 -16.31
CA GLY A 32 24.43 4.50 -16.45
C GLY A 32 25.35 4.13 -15.28
N GLY A 33 24.88 3.39 -14.27
CA GLY A 33 25.69 2.87 -13.17
C GLY A 33 26.24 1.46 -13.41
N ALA A 34 26.59 0.74 -12.33
CA ALA A 34 27.19 -0.59 -12.45
C ALA A 34 26.18 -1.75 -12.45
N SER A 35 24.92 -1.52 -12.02
CA SER A 35 23.97 -2.61 -11.78
C SER A 35 22.51 -2.21 -11.93
N SER A 36 21.66 -3.19 -12.24
CA SER A 36 20.21 -3.15 -12.10
C SER A 36 19.67 -4.53 -11.73
N TYR A 37 18.53 -4.58 -11.03
CA TYR A 37 17.83 -5.82 -10.68
C TYR A 37 16.32 -5.59 -10.61
N ALA A 38 15.56 -6.51 -11.18
CA ALA A 38 14.10 -6.49 -11.19
C ALA A 38 13.52 -7.05 -9.88
N SER A 39 12.37 -6.55 -9.47
CA SER A 39 11.65 -6.95 -8.26
C SER A 39 10.17 -7.26 -8.51
N GLY A 40 9.57 -6.71 -9.56
CA GLY A 40 8.17 -6.93 -9.90
C GLY A 40 7.90 -6.82 -11.40
N LEU A 41 6.81 -7.46 -11.85
CA LEU A 41 6.32 -7.38 -13.21
C LEU A 41 4.79 -7.37 -13.24
N ASN A 42 4.20 -6.78 -14.28
CA ASN A 42 2.76 -6.83 -14.53
C ASN A 42 2.43 -7.61 -15.80
N THR A 43 1.16 -7.89 -16.07
CA THR A 43 0.74 -8.74 -17.20
C THR A 43 1.01 -8.11 -18.58
N HIS A 44 1.29 -6.81 -18.62
CA HIS A 44 1.69 -6.10 -19.85
C HIS A 44 3.20 -6.16 -20.13
N GLY A 45 3.96 -6.89 -19.30
CA GLY A 45 5.40 -7.02 -19.42
C GLY A 45 6.17 -5.79 -18.94
N ALA A 46 5.52 -4.87 -18.22
CA ALA A 46 6.24 -3.81 -17.52
C ALA A 46 6.97 -4.42 -16.32
N VAL A 47 8.24 -4.05 -16.13
CA VAL A 47 9.11 -4.57 -15.07
C VAL A 47 9.54 -3.41 -14.20
N VAL A 48 9.53 -3.58 -12.89
CA VAL A 48 10.04 -2.59 -11.94
C VAL A 48 11.18 -3.18 -11.13
N GLY A 49 12.02 -2.30 -10.58
CA GLY A 49 13.16 -2.72 -9.79
C GLY A 49 14.01 -1.57 -9.30
N THR A 50 15.28 -1.88 -9.09
CA THR A 50 16.31 -0.90 -8.71
C THR A 50 17.43 -0.90 -9.74
N ALA A 51 17.88 0.29 -10.14
CA ALA A 51 19.05 0.48 -10.98
C ALA A 51 19.98 1.51 -10.35
N GLN A 52 21.29 1.32 -10.50
CA GLN A 52 22.29 2.30 -10.10
C GLN A 52 22.46 3.35 -11.19
N ARG A 53 22.49 4.61 -10.78
CA ARG A 53 22.86 5.74 -11.62
C ARG A 53 24.37 5.89 -11.75
N GLY A 54 24.81 6.65 -12.75
CA GLY A 54 26.23 7.01 -12.91
C GLY A 54 26.85 7.76 -11.71
N ASP A 55 26.03 8.38 -10.87
CA ASP A 55 26.46 9.04 -9.62
C ASP A 55 26.58 8.06 -8.42
N GLY A 56 26.38 6.77 -8.65
CA GLY A 56 26.47 5.71 -7.66
C GLY A 56 25.21 5.48 -6.83
N TYR A 57 24.21 6.38 -6.88
CA TYR A 57 22.97 6.21 -6.14
C TYR A 57 22.02 5.24 -6.82
N ARG A 58 21.23 4.52 -6.02
CA ARG A 58 20.19 3.62 -6.53
C ARG A 58 18.88 4.38 -6.76
N ARG A 59 18.16 3.99 -7.80
CA ARG A 59 16.84 4.51 -8.14
C ARG A 59 15.89 3.37 -8.45
N ALA A 60 14.63 3.59 -8.09
CA ALA A 60 13.54 2.82 -8.63
C ALA A 60 13.50 3.02 -10.17
N PHE A 61 13.11 1.99 -10.90
CA PHE A 61 12.85 2.13 -12.33
C PHE A 61 11.56 1.42 -12.73
N VAL A 62 11.01 1.82 -13.87
CA VAL A 62 10.05 1.03 -14.64
C VAL A 62 10.59 0.84 -16.05
N TYR A 63 10.65 -0.41 -16.48
CA TYR A 63 10.92 -0.80 -17.86
C TYR A 63 9.59 -1.11 -18.53
N ARG A 64 9.38 -0.58 -19.74
CA ARG A 64 8.24 -1.00 -20.59
C ARG A 64 8.73 -1.48 -21.95
N PRO A 65 8.13 -2.55 -22.51
CA PRO A 65 8.39 -2.95 -23.88
C PRO A 65 8.19 -1.77 -24.84
N GLY A 66 9.16 -1.54 -25.73
CA GLY A 66 9.10 -0.47 -26.73
C GLY A 66 9.62 0.89 -26.27
N THR A 67 9.58 1.22 -24.97
CA THR A 67 10.11 2.50 -24.46
C THR A 67 11.42 2.35 -23.67
N GLY A 68 11.73 1.14 -23.17
CA GLY A 68 12.94 0.89 -22.38
C GLY A 68 12.79 1.26 -20.90
N MET A 69 13.92 1.38 -20.22
CA MET A 69 14.00 1.71 -18.80
C MET A 69 13.79 3.21 -18.57
N GLN A 70 12.93 3.53 -17.61
CA GLN A 70 12.66 4.88 -17.13
C GLN A 70 12.97 4.94 -15.62
N GLU A 71 13.76 5.95 -15.22
CA GLU A 71 13.98 6.26 -13.80
C GLU A 71 12.67 6.70 -13.13
N ILE A 72 12.38 6.12 -11.97
CA ILE A 72 11.43 6.64 -11.00
C ILE A 72 12.29 7.37 -9.96
N GLY A 73 12.06 8.68 -9.81
CA GLY A 73 12.85 9.54 -8.93
C GLY A 73 12.75 9.19 -7.45
N THR A 74 12.93 10.19 -6.60
CA THR A 74 12.85 10.04 -5.14
C THR A 74 11.75 10.92 -4.57
N LEU A 75 11.40 10.67 -3.32
CA LEU A 75 10.64 11.63 -2.52
C LEU A 75 11.47 12.91 -2.31
N PRO A 76 10.83 14.06 -2.00
CA PRO A 76 11.51 15.34 -1.85
C PRO A 76 12.74 15.26 -0.91
N GLY A 77 13.89 15.72 -1.42
CA GLY A 77 15.19 15.70 -0.73
C GLY A 77 15.84 14.32 -0.57
N GLY A 78 15.17 13.24 -0.98
CA GLY A 78 15.70 11.89 -1.00
C GLY A 78 16.73 11.67 -2.10
N ARG A 79 17.60 10.69 -1.91
CA ARG A 79 18.69 10.31 -2.81
C ARG A 79 18.64 8.86 -3.25
N ILE A 80 17.78 8.03 -2.70
CA ILE A 80 17.70 6.60 -3.00
C ILE A 80 16.24 6.17 -3.06
N SER A 81 15.89 5.42 -4.11
CA SER A 81 14.59 4.75 -4.22
C SER A 81 14.74 3.33 -4.74
N SER A 82 13.74 2.51 -4.46
CA SER A 82 13.61 1.13 -4.92
C SER A 82 12.14 0.79 -5.11
N ALA A 83 11.78 0.26 -6.28
CA ALA A 83 10.44 -0.28 -6.52
C ALA A 83 10.39 -1.76 -6.12
N THR A 84 9.27 -2.20 -5.56
CA THR A 84 9.05 -3.57 -5.07
C THR A 84 7.92 -4.29 -5.81
N ALA A 85 6.90 -3.57 -6.27
CA ALA A 85 5.78 -4.15 -6.99
C ALA A 85 5.14 -3.15 -7.96
N ILE A 86 4.40 -3.69 -8.92
CA ILE A 86 3.62 -2.96 -9.92
C ILE A 86 2.31 -3.73 -10.16
N ASN A 87 1.19 -3.03 -10.36
CA ASN A 87 -0.06 -3.65 -10.81
C ASN A 87 -0.29 -3.43 -12.31
N ASP A 88 -1.34 -4.03 -12.87
CA ASP A 88 -1.62 -3.96 -14.31
C ASP A 88 -2.04 -2.55 -14.77
N ALA A 89 -2.58 -1.73 -13.86
CA ALA A 89 -2.83 -0.30 -14.12
C ALA A 89 -1.55 0.55 -14.17
N GLY A 90 -0.38 -0.04 -13.88
CA GLY A 90 0.91 0.64 -13.90
C GLY A 90 1.24 1.40 -12.62
N LEU A 91 0.48 1.21 -11.55
CA LEU A 91 0.79 1.76 -10.23
C LEU A 91 1.99 1.01 -9.64
N VAL A 92 3.09 1.72 -9.45
CA VAL A 92 4.33 1.19 -8.88
C VAL A 92 4.41 1.54 -7.40
N VAL A 93 4.82 0.59 -6.57
CA VAL A 93 5.05 0.83 -5.14
C VAL A 93 6.46 0.42 -4.76
N GLY A 94 6.94 0.99 -3.66
CA GLY A 94 8.29 0.75 -3.18
C GLY A 94 8.62 1.57 -1.95
N ALA A 95 9.91 1.89 -1.81
CA ALA A 95 10.39 2.80 -0.78
C ALA A 95 11.39 3.81 -1.37
N SER A 96 11.35 5.04 -0.86
CA SER A 96 12.32 6.09 -1.13
C SER A 96 12.77 6.67 0.20
N ASP A 97 14.03 7.04 0.30
CA ASP A 97 14.45 7.91 1.39
C ASP A 97 13.87 9.31 1.20
N THR A 98 13.87 10.08 2.28
CA THR A 98 13.47 11.48 2.35
C THR A 98 14.68 12.36 2.67
N GLU A 99 14.51 13.68 2.68
CA GLU A 99 15.53 14.62 3.16
C GLU A 99 16.08 14.25 4.56
N GLN A 100 15.22 13.73 5.44
CA GLN A 100 15.56 13.30 6.80
C GLN A 100 16.23 11.93 6.85
N ARG A 101 16.54 11.33 5.70
CA ARG A 101 17.11 9.97 5.55
C ARG A 101 16.26 8.87 6.18
N ARG A 102 14.94 9.09 6.31
CA ARG A 102 13.98 8.03 6.65
C ARG A 102 13.48 7.36 5.39
N TRP A 103 13.29 6.05 5.44
CA TRP A 103 12.65 5.31 4.36
C TRP A 103 11.15 5.45 4.45
N HIS A 104 10.54 5.94 3.38
CA HIS A 104 9.10 6.07 3.25
C HIS A 104 8.61 5.19 2.12
N ALA A 105 7.55 4.43 2.39
CA ALA A 105 6.81 3.74 1.36
C ALA A 105 6.23 4.77 0.38
N PHE A 106 6.24 4.45 -0.92
CA PHE A 106 5.62 5.30 -1.94
C PHE A 106 4.67 4.52 -2.85
N ALA A 107 3.78 5.26 -3.50
CA ALA A 107 3.04 4.83 -4.68
C ALA A 107 3.27 5.82 -5.84
N TRP A 108 3.47 5.33 -7.06
CA TRP A 108 3.76 6.14 -8.24
C TRP A 108 2.87 5.75 -9.43
N ASP A 109 2.14 6.72 -9.96
CA ASP A 109 1.09 6.53 -10.98
C ASP A 109 1.55 6.75 -12.44
N GLY A 110 2.86 6.87 -12.66
CA GLY A 110 3.42 7.29 -13.95
C GLY A 110 3.84 8.76 -13.99
N LYS A 111 3.34 9.59 -13.07
CA LYS A 111 3.57 11.04 -13.06
C LYS A 111 3.97 11.56 -11.69
N ARG A 112 3.26 11.16 -10.64
CA ARG A 112 3.46 11.64 -9.26
C ARG A 112 3.80 10.50 -8.34
N MET A 113 4.76 10.77 -7.44
CA MET A 113 5.08 9.90 -6.32
C MET A 113 4.32 10.40 -5.08
N LEU A 114 3.45 9.56 -4.53
CA LEU A 114 2.75 9.78 -3.28
C LEU A 114 3.57 9.20 -2.13
N ASP A 115 3.84 10.03 -1.12
CA ASP A 115 4.49 9.61 0.13
C ASP A 115 3.46 8.93 1.04
N LEU A 116 3.50 7.60 1.10
CA LEU A 116 2.66 6.82 2.01
C LEU A 116 3.25 6.83 3.43
N GLY A 117 4.58 6.91 3.55
CA GLY A 117 5.29 6.95 4.84
C GLY A 117 4.93 8.18 5.68
N ALA A 118 4.66 9.32 5.05
CA ALA A 118 4.20 10.53 5.71
C ALA A 118 2.87 10.32 6.48
N MET A 119 2.00 9.42 6.01
CA MET A 119 0.71 9.12 6.65
C MET A 119 0.86 8.27 7.92
N ILE A 120 2.02 7.63 8.12
CA ILE A 120 2.34 6.86 9.32
C ILE A 120 2.93 7.77 10.42
N GLY A 121 3.62 8.85 10.01
CA GLY A 121 4.21 9.86 10.90
C GLY A 121 5.53 9.46 11.57
N GLN A 122 5.79 8.17 11.78
CA GLN A 122 6.97 7.68 12.50
C GLN A 122 7.52 6.36 11.95
N GLY A 123 8.81 6.14 12.16
CA GLY A 123 9.53 4.96 11.68
C GLY A 123 9.85 4.98 10.19
N ASP A 124 10.50 3.92 9.75
CA ASP A 124 10.69 3.61 8.34
C ASP A 124 9.49 2.80 7.83
N SER A 125 9.17 2.93 6.54
CA SER A 125 8.09 2.18 5.90
C SER A 125 8.49 1.69 4.52
N TYR A 126 8.00 0.50 4.17
CA TYR A 126 8.35 -0.18 2.92
C TYR A 126 7.10 -0.85 2.34
N ALA A 127 6.65 -0.39 1.17
CA ALA A 127 5.58 -1.09 0.46
C ALA A 127 6.11 -2.41 -0.13
N THR A 128 5.35 -3.49 0.02
CA THR A 128 5.75 -4.82 -0.46
C THR A 128 4.84 -5.34 -1.57
N ALA A 129 3.59 -4.89 -1.61
CA ALA A 129 2.65 -5.30 -2.64
C ALA A 129 1.55 -4.27 -2.90
N VAL A 130 1.00 -4.37 -4.11
CA VAL A 130 -0.17 -3.62 -4.58
C VAL A 130 -1.09 -4.57 -5.33
N ASN A 131 -2.41 -4.46 -5.13
CA ASN A 131 -3.40 -5.26 -5.87
C ASN A 131 -3.98 -4.49 -7.08
N ALA A 132 -4.89 -5.12 -7.83
CA ALA A 132 -5.50 -4.51 -9.02
C ALA A 132 -6.30 -3.22 -8.70
N ALA A 133 -6.91 -3.15 -7.52
CA ALA A 133 -7.65 -1.98 -7.04
C ALA A 133 -6.74 -0.83 -6.55
N GLY A 134 -5.41 -1.03 -6.52
CA GLY A 134 -4.47 -0.03 -6.03
C GLY A 134 -4.33 0.00 -4.50
N HIS A 135 -4.82 -1.01 -3.79
CA HIS A 135 -4.56 -1.15 -2.36
C HIS A 135 -3.11 -1.58 -2.15
N VAL A 136 -2.40 -0.87 -1.27
CA VAL A 136 -0.98 -1.09 -0.99
C VAL A 136 -0.82 -1.64 0.40
N VAL A 137 0.05 -2.63 0.56
CA VAL A 137 0.45 -3.16 1.87
C VAL A 137 1.96 -3.13 2.02
N GLY A 138 2.41 -3.18 3.26
CA GLY A 138 3.83 -3.20 3.55
C GLY A 138 4.12 -3.24 5.02
N SER A 139 5.39 -2.99 5.35
CA SER A 139 5.86 -2.96 6.72
C SER A 139 6.16 -1.55 7.20
N VAL A 140 6.02 -1.36 8.50
CA VAL A 140 6.53 -0.22 9.25
C VAL A 140 7.53 -0.73 10.28
N SER A 141 8.70 -0.12 10.32
CA SER A 141 9.77 -0.44 11.27
C SER A 141 9.99 0.76 12.18
N ILE A 142 9.75 0.56 13.47
CA ILE A 142 10.02 1.56 14.51
C ILE A 142 11.01 0.93 15.48
N LYS A 143 12.11 1.62 15.77
CA LYS A 143 13.14 1.13 16.69
C LYS A 143 12.52 0.76 18.04
N GLY A 144 12.77 -0.46 18.50
CA GLY A 144 12.25 -0.98 19.77
C GLY A 144 10.85 -1.61 19.68
N PHE A 145 10.24 -1.65 18.49
CA PHE A 145 8.99 -2.33 18.24
C PHE A 145 9.18 -3.43 17.21
N GLU A 146 8.34 -4.46 17.29
CA GLU A 146 8.22 -5.45 16.23
C GLU A 146 7.73 -4.79 14.93
N PRO A 147 8.13 -5.30 13.75
CA PRO A 147 7.60 -4.83 12.48
C PRO A 147 6.07 -4.86 12.47
N MET A 148 5.48 -3.79 11.95
CA MET A 148 4.02 -3.63 11.86
C MET A 148 3.58 -3.73 10.40
N THR A 149 2.37 -4.23 10.15
CA THR A 149 1.77 -4.19 8.81
C THR A 149 1.06 -2.86 8.61
N PHE A 150 1.25 -2.22 7.45
CA PHE A 150 0.34 -1.18 7.00
C PHE A 150 -0.55 -1.65 5.85
N VAL A 151 -1.73 -1.06 5.76
CA VAL A 151 -2.67 -1.17 4.64
C VAL A 151 -3.07 0.24 4.24
N TYR A 152 -2.80 0.61 2.99
CA TYR A 152 -3.29 1.81 2.34
C TYR A 152 -4.40 1.44 1.36
N LYS A 153 -5.60 1.96 1.60
CA LYS A 153 -6.79 1.69 0.79
C LYS A 153 -7.63 2.95 0.73
N GLU A 154 -8.04 3.33 -0.48
CA GLU A 154 -8.97 4.45 -0.70
C GLU A 154 -8.53 5.76 -0.01
N GLY A 155 -7.23 6.06 -0.01
CA GLY A 155 -6.68 7.26 0.65
C GLY A 155 -6.41 7.12 2.15
N VAL A 156 -6.83 6.02 2.77
CA VAL A 156 -6.71 5.80 4.22
C VAL A 156 -5.55 4.86 4.52
N MET A 157 -4.68 5.28 5.43
CA MET A 157 -3.59 4.48 5.98
C MET A 157 -3.99 3.86 7.32
N THR A 158 -3.90 2.53 7.43
CA THR A 158 -4.11 1.79 8.67
C THR A 158 -2.85 1.00 9.02
N VAL A 159 -2.38 1.10 10.27
CA VAL A 159 -1.24 0.33 10.77
C VAL A 159 -1.73 -0.66 11.82
N ARG A 160 -1.38 -1.94 11.64
CA ARG A 160 -1.75 -3.08 12.49
C ARG A 160 -0.60 -3.46 13.40
N ARG A 161 -0.91 -3.68 14.68
CA ARG A 161 0.10 -3.91 15.73
C ARG A 161 -0.11 -5.28 16.33
N ARG A 162 1.00 -5.99 16.62
CA ARG A 162 1.16 -7.21 17.45
C ARG A 162 0.05 -8.28 17.39
N ASP A 163 -1.16 -7.94 17.80
CA ASP A 163 -2.31 -8.84 17.95
C ASP A 163 -3.10 -9.01 16.64
N ASP A 164 -2.98 -8.09 15.68
CA ASP A 164 -3.72 -8.12 14.42
C ASP A 164 -2.87 -7.90 13.15
N GLY A 165 -1.54 -7.78 13.32
CA GLY A 165 -0.57 -7.53 12.26
C GLY A 165 0.30 -8.75 11.92
N LEU A 166 0.96 -8.69 10.77
CA LEU A 166 1.93 -9.70 10.33
C LEU A 166 3.34 -9.20 10.60
N TYR A 167 4.23 -10.09 11.02
CA TYR A 167 5.66 -9.79 11.14
C TYR A 167 6.29 -9.59 9.75
N LEU A 168 5.98 -10.48 8.81
CA LEU A 168 6.29 -10.31 7.38
C LEU A 168 5.01 -10.00 6.64
N THR A 169 4.98 -8.90 5.88
CA THR A 169 3.86 -8.56 4.99
C THR A 169 4.30 -8.73 3.56
N ASN A 170 3.76 -9.74 2.86
CA ASN A 170 4.29 -10.14 1.54
C ASN A 170 3.41 -9.70 0.38
N LYS A 171 2.10 -9.99 0.45
CA LYS A 171 1.16 -9.78 -0.65
C LYS A 171 -0.19 -9.30 -0.15
N ILE A 172 -0.95 -8.68 -1.05
CA ILE A 172 -2.38 -8.45 -0.91
C ILE A 172 -3.09 -9.02 -2.13
N THR A 173 -4.17 -9.77 -1.93
CA THR A 173 -5.00 -10.30 -3.01
C THR A 173 -5.99 -9.24 -3.50
N ASP A 174 -6.60 -9.45 -4.67
CA ASP A 174 -7.66 -8.56 -5.16
C ASP A 174 -8.93 -8.60 -4.29
N ALA A 175 -9.17 -9.73 -3.61
CA ALA A 175 -10.20 -9.84 -2.57
C ALA A 175 -9.84 -9.11 -1.26
N GLY A 176 -8.65 -8.51 -1.18
CA GLY A 176 -8.20 -7.74 -0.02
C GLY A 176 -7.72 -8.60 1.14
N LEU A 177 -7.21 -9.81 0.91
CA LEU A 177 -6.50 -10.57 1.95
C LEU A 177 -5.02 -10.21 1.93
N VAL A 178 -4.50 -9.77 3.06
CA VAL A 178 -3.07 -9.50 3.27
C VAL A 178 -2.41 -10.78 3.75
N VAL A 179 -1.42 -11.26 3.00
CA VAL A 179 -0.74 -12.54 3.22
C VAL A 179 0.70 -12.30 3.64
N GLY A 180 1.17 -13.10 4.59
CA GLY A 180 2.53 -13.04 5.08
C GLY A 180 2.77 -14.02 6.21
N ALA A 181 3.54 -13.63 7.22
CA ALA A 181 3.88 -14.52 8.32
C ALA A 181 3.87 -13.81 9.67
N ILE A 182 3.50 -14.57 10.71
CA ILE A 182 3.72 -14.20 12.11
C ILE A 182 4.99 -14.89 12.58
N TYR A 183 5.76 -14.22 13.44
CA TYR A 183 6.95 -14.77 14.08
C TYR A 183 6.71 -14.92 15.58
N THR A 184 6.62 -16.16 16.05
CA THR A 184 6.38 -16.49 17.46
C THR A 184 7.22 -17.69 17.87
N ALA A 185 7.85 -17.63 19.05
CA ALA A 185 8.68 -18.71 19.59
C ALA A 185 9.71 -19.24 18.57
N HIS A 186 10.41 -18.32 17.90
CA HIS A 186 11.43 -18.61 16.89
C HIS A 186 10.93 -19.36 15.65
N LYS A 187 9.63 -19.27 15.35
CA LYS A 187 9.02 -19.91 14.18
C LYS A 187 8.25 -18.89 13.36
N PHE A 188 8.43 -18.97 12.04
CA PHE A 188 7.55 -18.32 11.08
C PHE A 188 6.39 -19.25 10.75
N GLN A 189 5.17 -18.71 10.78
CA GLN A 189 3.98 -19.39 10.31
C GLN A 189 3.24 -18.47 9.34
N ALA A 190 2.79 -19.03 8.22
CA ALA A 190 2.05 -18.28 7.21
C ALA A 190 0.64 -17.94 7.72
N PHE A 191 0.22 -16.70 7.51
CA PHE A 191 -1.10 -16.20 7.87
C PHE A 191 -1.66 -15.30 6.77
N ALA A 192 -2.98 -15.20 6.74
CA ALA A 192 -3.70 -14.21 5.95
C ALA A 192 -4.67 -13.45 6.87
N VAL A 193 -4.69 -12.13 6.74
CA VAL A 193 -5.61 -11.25 7.47
C VAL A 193 -6.40 -10.39 6.47
N PRO A 194 -7.71 -10.17 6.66
CA PRO A 194 -8.45 -9.23 5.82
C PRO A 194 -7.83 -7.83 5.92
N SER A 195 -7.75 -7.10 4.82
CA SER A 195 -7.21 -5.74 4.75
C SER A 195 -8.04 -4.73 5.56
N GLN A 196 -9.36 -4.92 5.57
CA GLN A 196 -10.26 -4.27 6.53
C GLN A 196 -10.15 -4.99 7.89
N ALA A 197 -10.13 -4.27 9.00
CA ALA A 197 -10.50 -4.91 10.25
C ALA A 197 -11.94 -5.42 10.07
N ALA A 198 -12.22 -6.67 10.44
CA ALA A 198 -13.61 -7.02 10.71
C ALA A 198 -14.10 -5.94 11.69
N LEU A 199 -15.29 -5.38 11.47
CA LEU A 199 -15.99 -4.71 12.55
C LEU A 199 -16.00 -5.75 13.66
N ALA A 200 -15.12 -5.61 14.66
CA ALA A 200 -15.35 -6.30 15.91
C ALA A 200 -16.79 -5.94 16.23
N PRO A 201 -17.68 -6.90 16.56
CA PRO A 201 -18.92 -6.50 17.19
C PRO A 201 -18.45 -5.61 18.31
N GLN A 202 -18.74 -4.31 18.18
CA GLN A 202 -18.42 -3.31 19.17
C GLN A 202 -18.89 -4.00 20.44
N ARG A 203 -18.01 -4.23 21.43
CA ARG A 203 -18.50 -4.67 22.73
C ARG A 203 -19.40 -3.53 23.15
N SER A 204 -20.68 -3.63 22.79
CA SER A 204 -21.67 -2.61 22.99
C SER A 204 -21.60 -2.38 24.47
N ASN A 205 -21.16 -1.19 24.87
CA ASN A 205 -21.16 -0.86 26.26
C ASN A 205 -22.63 -1.00 26.70
N PRO A 206 -22.98 -1.66 27.82
CA PRO A 206 -24.37 -1.73 28.27
C PRO A 206 -25.05 -0.35 28.29
N LEU A 207 -24.28 0.73 28.41
CA LEU A 207 -24.72 2.12 28.27
C LEU A 207 -25.20 2.51 26.85
N ASP A 208 -24.65 1.92 25.78
CA ASP A 208 -25.09 2.16 24.39
C ASP A 208 -26.51 1.63 24.17
N TRP A 209 -26.83 0.45 24.74
CA TRP A 209 -28.19 -0.09 24.74
C TRP A 209 -29.15 0.74 25.59
N LEU A 210 -28.65 1.34 26.68
CA LEU A 210 -29.43 2.23 27.54
C LEU A 210 -29.79 3.55 26.81
N LEU A 211 -28.83 4.11 26.07
CA LEU A 211 -29.08 5.27 25.19
C LEU A 211 -30.08 4.95 24.07
N ILE A 212 -29.95 3.80 23.41
CA ILE A 212 -30.87 3.37 22.35
C ILE A 212 -32.30 3.18 22.90
N THR A 213 -32.46 2.57 24.08
CA THR A 213 -33.78 2.37 24.70
C THR A 213 -34.41 3.69 25.16
N ILE A 214 -33.62 4.63 25.68
CA ILE A 214 -34.09 5.99 26.02
C ILE A 214 -34.54 6.73 24.75
N LEU A 215 -33.81 6.64 23.64
CA LEU A 215 -34.19 7.30 22.38
C LEU A 215 -35.47 6.71 21.77
N ILE A 216 -35.65 5.38 21.80
CA ILE A 216 -36.88 4.73 21.32
C ILE A 216 -38.08 5.11 22.17
N SER A 217 -37.93 5.10 23.51
CA SER A 217 -39.01 5.47 24.42
C SER A 217 -39.39 6.95 24.31
N ALA A 218 -38.42 7.86 24.23
CA ALA A 218 -38.67 9.28 23.99
C ALA A 218 -39.41 9.52 22.66
N SER A 219 -39.00 8.83 21.59
CA SER A 219 -39.67 8.90 20.28
C SER A 219 -41.11 8.39 20.33
N GLY A 220 -41.35 7.29 21.05
CA GLY A 220 -42.70 6.75 21.27
C GLY A 220 -43.60 7.70 22.05
N VAL A 221 -43.08 8.37 23.09
CA VAL A 221 -43.83 9.36 23.88
C VAL A 221 -44.18 10.59 23.04
N VAL A 222 -43.26 11.07 22.20
CA VAL A 222 -43.50 12.20 21.29
C VAL A 222 -44.56 11.84 20.25
N LEU A 223 -44.47 10.66 19.62
CA LEU A 223 -45.47 10.17 18.66
C LEU A 223 -46.84 9.99 19.31
N TYR A 224 -46.89 9.44 20.53
CA TYR A 224 -48.13 9.31 21.29
C TYR A 224 -48.77 10.67 21.58
N LYS A 225 -47.98 11.65 22.04
CA LYS A 225 -48.46 13.02 22.29
C LYS A 225 -48.96 13.69 21.01
N LEU A 226 -48.25 13.53 19.89
CA LEU A 226 -48.67 14.04 18.59
C LEU A 226 -49.98 13.40 18.13
N GLN A 227 -50.09 12.07 18.14
CA GLN A 227 -51.33 11.37 17.75
C GLN A 227 -52.52 11.74 18.64
N ARG A 228 -52.31 11.86 19.95
CA ARG A 228 -53.34 12.31 20.90
C ARG A 228 -53.80 13.73 20.58
N ASN A 229 -52.87 14.66 20.31
CA ASN A 229 -53.20 16.04 19.98
C ASN A 229 -53.92 16.15 18.62
N TYR A 230 -53.53 15.37 17.62
CA TYR A 230 -54.23 15.29 16.34
C TYR A 230 -55.66 14.76 16.50
N ARG A 231 -55.87 13.69 17.29
CA ARG A 231 -57.22 13.16 17.57
C ARG A 231 -58.10 14.16 18.31
N MET A 232 -57.56 14.86 19.30
CA MET A 232 -58.27 15.90 20.04
C MET A 232 -58.61 17.11 19.15
N GLY A 233 -57.71 17.51 18.24
CA GLY A 233 -57.95 18.57 17.27
C GLY A 233 -59.05 18.23 16.25
N LEU A 234 -59.11 16.97 15.79
CA LEU A 234 -60.18 16.47 14.92
C LEU A 234 -61.55 16.40 15.61
N LEU A 235 -61.58 16.12 16.92
CA LEU A 235 -62.80 16.13 17.72
C LEU A 235 -63.28 17.56 18.02
N GLY A 236 -62.37 18.52 18.23
CA GLY A 236 -62.70 19.93 18.43
C GLY A 236 -63.11 20.68 17.16
N ALA A 237 -62.74 20.19 15.98
CA ALA A 237 -63.14 20.78 14.69
C ALA A 237 -64.56 20.37 14.24
N ARG A 238 -65.11 19.26 14.77
CA ARG A 238 -66.47 18.79 14.44
C ARG A 238 -67.60 19.48 15.21
N THR A 239 -67.29 20.33 16.19
CA THR A 239 -68.30 21.02 17.02
C THR A 239 -68.53 22.49 16.64
N ARG A 240 -67.97 22.99 15.52
CA ARG A 240 -68.18 24.38 15.05
C ARG A 240 -68.99 24.54 13.75
N PHE A 241 -69.61 23.47 13.26
CA PHE A 241 -70.61 23.55 12.20
C PHE A 241 -71.88 22.82 12.65
N MET A 242 -72.65 23.47 13.53
CA MET A 242 -74.08 23.29 13.72
C MET A 242 -74.66 24.62 14.18
#